data_AF-A0A0N1NB45-F1
#
_entry.id   AF-A0A0N1NB45-F1
#
_cell.length_a   1.000
_cell.length_b   1.000
_cell.length_c   1.000
_cell.angle_alpha   90.00
_cell.angle_beta   90.00
_cell.angle_gamma   90.00
#
_symmetry.space_group_name_H-M   'P 1'
#
loop_
_entity.id
_entity.type
_entity.pdbx_description
1 polymer ?
#
loop_
_entity_poly.entity_id
_entity_poly.type
_entity_poly.pdbx_seq_one_letter_code
_entity_poly.pdbx_strand_id
1 'polypeptide(L)'
;MEQGTNTVYDGDRVLAKDPGDILRHSLGHIARGSEGALFFQWRQSRAGAETWHSAMVPHAGPDSRIFREVTQTGEAVARLAELAGSTVSAQVAVLHDPDAWWALGVDGLPSTELDYHSALGRTHRALWDAGVTVDFAHPEHELNHYPLVVAPALFLLSDAVAEKLRRYVADGGTLLVQHASGYVDERLHAHLGGYPAAPLREALGIRVEEYRPLRRSERITLSDGTQGTAWSESLRTEGAETLATYTHGMLTGSPALTRHSRCA
;
A
#
# COMPACT_ATOMS: atom_id res chain seq x y z
N MET A 1 -3.46 14.79 -12.22
CA MET A 1 -3.50 15.88 -13.21
C MET A 1 -2.24 15.98 -14.07
N GLU A 2 -1.08 15.48 -13.63
CA GLU A 2 0.16 15.65 -14.37
C GLU A 2 0.93 14.33 -14.50
N GLN A 3 1.64 14.17 -15.62
CA GLN A 3 2.73 13.23 -15.80
C GLN A 3 3.78 13.85 -16.73
N GLY A 4 5.06 13.48 -16.58
CA GLY A 4 6.11 13.90 -17.50
C GLY A 4 6.09 13.09 -18.81
N THR A 5 6.36 13.72 -19.94
CA THR A 5 6.46 13.01 -21.24
C THR A 5 7.74 12.19 -21.34
N ASN A 6 8.83 12.58 -20.67
CA ASN A 6 10.12 11.92 -20.77
C ASN A 6 10.97 12.16 -19.51
N THR A 7 10.38 11.93 -18.33
CA THR A 7 11.00 12.12 -17.02
C THR A 7 10.70 10.93 -16.14
N VAL A 8 11.74 10.26 -15.67
CA VAL A 8 11.71 9.21 -14.64
C VAL A 8 12.71 9.60 -13.56
N TYR A 9 12.27 9.73 -12.32
CA TYR A 9 13.16 10.04 -11.20
C TYR A 9 13.80 8.75 -10.69
N ASP A 10 15.14 8.74 -10.59
CA ASP A 10 15.93 7.65 -10.03
C ASP A 10 16.96 8.25 -9.07
N GLY A 11 16.57 8.35 -7.79
CA GLY A 11 17.39 8.98 -6.76
C GLY A 11 17.73 10.44 -7.10
N ASP A 12 19.01 10.71 -7.31
CA ASP A 12 19.55 12.02 -7.67
C ASP A 12 19.54 12.30 -9.19
N ARG A 13 18.93 11.42 -9.99
CA ARG A 13 18.93 11.51 -11.46
C ARG A 13 17.54 11.63 -12.05
N VAL A 14 17.49 12.30 -13.19
CA VAL A 14 16.34 12.26 -14.10
C VAL A 14 16.73 11.46 -15.32
N LEU A 15 16.09 10.31 -15.49
CA LEU A 15 16.23 9.43 -16.64
C LEU A 15 15.13 9.72 -17.67
N ALA A 16 15.40 9.30 -18.92
CA ALA A 16 14.41 9.33 -19.98
C ALA A 16 13.51 8.10 -19.92
N LYS A 17 12.28 8.23 -20.42
CA LYS A 17 11.38 7.12 -20.68
C LYS A 17 11.86 6.33 -21.91
N ASP A 18 11.80 5.01 -21.84
CA ASP A 18 12.07 4.14 -22.99
C ASP A 18 11.02 4.36 -24.10
N PRO A 19 11.32 4.04 -25.37
CA PRO A 19 10.34 4.09 -26.45
C PRO A 19 9.05 3.33 -26.11
N GLY A 20 7.91 4.02 -26.19
CA GLY A 20 6.58 3.46 -25.92
C GLY A 20 6.08 3.65 -24.48
N ASP A 21 6.93 4.07 -23.55
CA ASP A 21 6.55 4.24 -22.14
C ASP A 21 5.58 5.39 -21.90
N ILE A 22 5.54 6.39 -22.80
CA ILE A 22 4.54 7.47 -22.74
C ILE A 22 3.13 6.88 -22.84
N LEU A 23 2.92 6.02 -23.84
CA LEU A 23 1.66 5.32 -24.05
C LEU A 23 1.40 4.34 -22.90
N ARG A 24 2.38 3.49 -22.56
CA ARG A 24 2.24 2.47 -21.50
C ARG A 24 1.79 3.09 -20.18
N HIS A 25 2.44 4.16 -19.73
CA HIS A 25 2.11 4.80 -18.46
C HIS A 25 0.74 5.48 -18.52
N SER A 26 0.44 6.19 -19.60
CA SER A 26 -0.86 6.86 -19.79
C SER A 26 -2.02 5.85 -19.76
N LEU A 27 -1.89 4.73 -20.48
CA LEU A 27 -2.89 3.66 -20.46
C LEU A 27 -2.97 2.98 -19.11
N GLY A 28 -1.86 2.85 -18.38
CA GLY A 28 -1.84 2.36 -17.01
C GLY A 28 -2.69 3.21 -16.06
N HIS A 29 -2.64 4.54 -16.21
CA HIS A 29 -3.50 5.45 -15.43
C HIS A 29 -4.97 5.32 -15.82
N ILE A 30 -5.28 5.24 -17.12
CA ILE A 30 -6.65 5.08 -17.62
C ILE A 30 -7.25 3.75 -17.16
N ALA A 31 -6.48 2.66 -17.22
CA ALA A 31 -6.88 1.35 -16.71
C ALA A 31 -7.18 1.33 -15.20
N ARG A 32 -6.75 2.36 -14.45
CA ARG A 32 -7.03 2.57 -13.04
C ARG A 32 -8.05 3.69 -12.79
N GLY A 33 -8.81 4.09 -13.82
CA GLY A 33 -9.93 5.04 -13.70
C GLY A 33 -9.61 6.49 -14.01
N SER A 34 -8.42 6.80 -14.57
CA SER A 34 -8.18 8.15 -15.09
C SER A 34 -9.01 8.40 -16.36
N GLU A 35 -9.81 9.47 -16.37
CA GLU A 35 -10.62 9.89 -17.53
C GLU A 35 -9.81 10.53 -18.68
N GLY A 36 -8.48 10.55 -18.54
CA GLY A 36 -7.61 11.10 -19.57
C GLY A 36 -6.13 11.04 -19.22
N ALA A 37 -5.32 11.63 -20.10
CA ALA A 37 -3.88 11.74 -19.96
C ALA A 37 -3.47 13.20 -20.14
N LEU A 38 -3.02 13.82 -19.05
CA LEU A 38 -2.59 15.22 -19.02
C LEU A 38 -1.10 15.28 -18.69
N PHE A 39 -0.36 16.12 -19.41
CA PHE A 39 1.07 16.26 -19.26
C PHE A 39 1.43 17.63 -18.70
N PHE A 40 2.29 17.63 -17.68
CA PHE A 40 3.12 18.81 -17.43
C PHE A 40 4.39 18.62 -18.27
N GLN A 41 4.68 19.44 -19.28
CA GLN A 41 3.92 20.59 -19.78
C GLN A 41 3.78 20.53 -21.30
N TRP A 42 3.02 21.46 -21.88
CA TRP A 42 2.82 21.51 -23.34
C TRP A 42 4.13 21.77 -24.11
N ARG A 43 4.91 22.79 -23.73
CA ARG A 43 6.15 23.16 -24.41
C ARG A 43 7.27 23.34 -23.40
N GLN A 44 8.43 22.79 -23.72
CA GLN A 44 9.55 22.82 -22.80
C GLN A 44 10.05 24.25 -22.56
N SER A 45 10.16 24.65 -21.29
CA SER A 45 10.60 25.98 -20.89
C SER A 45 11.99 26.31 -21.43
N ARG A 46 12.17 27.51 -21.99
CA ARG A 46 13.47 27.98 -22.50
C ARG A 46 14.44 28.40 -21.38
N ALA A 47 13.91 28.80 -20.24
CA ALA A 47 14.66 29.28 -19.08
C ALA A 47 13.84 29.07 -17.79
N GLY A 48 14.49 29.17 -16.63
CA GLY A 48 13.87 29.01 -15.31
C GLY A 48 14.17 27.65 -14.66
N ALA A 49 13.64 27.44 -13.46
CA ALA A 49 13.94 26.25 -12.64
C ALA A 49 13.60 24.93 -13.35
N GLU A 50 12.61 24.93 -14.24
CA GLU A 50 12.11 23.73 -14.93
C GLU A 50 12.55 23.64 -16.40
N THR A 51 13.63 24.33 -16.78
CA THR A 51 14.17 24.29 -18.16
C THR A 51 14.38 22.85 -18.66
N TRP A 52 14.74 21.93 -17.76
CA TRP A 52 15.02 20.53 -18.08
C TRP A 52 13.84 19.59 -17.87
N HIS A 53 12.69 20.07 -17.37
CA HIS A 53 11.50 19.25 -17.27
C HIS A 53 11.02 18.86 -18.68
N SER A 54 10.63 17.61 -18.90
CA SER A 54 10.14 17.17 -20.21
C SER A 54 8.81 17.84 -20.60
N ALA A 55 8.51 17.89 -21.90
CA ALA A 55 7.27 18.48 -22.40
C ALA A 55 6.76 17.75 -23.65
N MET A 56 5.51 17.99 -24.03
CA MET A 56 4.91 17.44 -25.25
C MET A 56 5.65 17.93 -26.50
N VAL A 57 5.99 19.21 -26.53
CA VAL A 57 6.91 19.79 -27.52
C VAL A 57 8.26 20.07 -26.83
N PRO A 58 9.27 19.20 -27.00
CA PRO A 58 10.59 19.40 -26.41
C PRO A 58 11.32 20.59 -27.05
N HIS A 59 12.49 20.97 -26.52
CA HIS A 59 13.34 22.01 -27.13
C HIS A 59 13.69 21.72 -28.60
N ALA A 60 13.77 20.43 -28.97
CA ALA A 60 13.98 19.97 -30.35
C ALA A 60 12.80 20.30 -31.29
N GLY A 61 11.62 20.64 -30.75
CA GLY A 61 10.42 20.91 -31.51
C GLY A 61 9.61 19.66 -31.88
N PRO A 62 8.64 19.81 -32.81
CA PRO A 62 7.71 18.73 -33.17
C PRO A 62 8.36 17.61 -34.00
N ASP A 63 9.51 17.86 -34.65
CA ASP A 63 10.29 16.77 -35.25
C ASP A 63 11.13 16.05 -34.19
N SER A 64 10.45 15.36 -33.29
CA SER A 64 11.07 14.62 -32.19
C SER A 64 10.31 13.33 -31.89
N ARG A 65 11.02 12.34 -31.33
CA ARG A 65 10.41 11.10 -30.84
C ARG A 65 9.26 11.39 -29.86
N ILE A 66 9.51 12.30 -28.92
CA ILE A 66 8.54 12.65 -27.86
C ILE A 66 7.25 13.19 -28.45
N PHE A 67 7.31 14.15 -29.38
CA PHE A 67 6.10 14.70 -29.99
C PHE A 67 5.32 13.65 -30.79
N ARG A 68 6.02 12.76 -31.51
CA ARG A 68 5.40 11.62 -32.22
C ARG A 68 4.70 10.65 -31.26
N GLU A 69 5.36 10.23 -30.18
CA GLU A 69 4.79 9.32 -29.19
C GLU A 69 3.62 9.95 -28.41
N VAL A 70 3.68 11.25 -28.10
CA VAL A 70 2.58 11.99 -27.49
C VAL A 70 1.37 12.05 -28.44
N THR A 71 1.60 12.29 -29.73
CA THR A 71 0.53 12.30 -30.73
C THR A 71 -0.12 10.91 -30.85
N GLN A 72 0.69 9.84 -30.93
CA GLN A 72 0.20 8.46 -30.93
C GLN A 72 -0.58 8.13 -29.64
N THR A 73 -0.15 8.66 -28.50
CA THR A 73 -0.87 8.51 -27.22
C THR A 73 -2.23 9.20 -27.28
N GLY A 74 -2.31 10.42 -27.82
CA GLY A 74 -3.58 11.11 -28.04
C GLY A 74 -4.54 10.33 -28.94
N GLU A 75 -4.04 9.77 -30.04
CA GLU A 75 -4.83 8.90 -30.93
C GLU A 75 -5.32 7.62 -30.23
N ALA A 76 -4.48 7.02 -29.37
CA ALA A 76 -4.85 5.83 -28.61
C ALA A 76 -5.94 6.14 -27.58
N VAL A 77 -5.83 7.25 -26.85
CA VAL A 77 -6.84 7.69 -25.87
C VAL A 77 -8.17 8.03 -26.58
N ALA A 78 -8.12 8.66 -27.75
CA ALA A 78 -9.33 8.98 -28.52
C ALA A 78 -10.11 7.71 -28.95
N ARG A 79 -9.42 6.56 -29.14
CA ARG A 79 -10.05 5.27 -29.43
C ARG A 79 -10.66 4.57 -28.22
N LEU A 80 -10.50 5.13 -27.01
CA LEU A 80 -11.06 4.61 -25.76
C LEU A 80 -12.21 5.48 -25.24
N ALA A 81 -12.81 6.31 -26.10
CA ALA A 81 -13.83 7.27 -25.71
C ALA A 81 -15.07 6.60 -25.09
N GLU A 82 -15.35 5.34 -25.42
CA GLU A 82 -16.42 4.54 -24.83
C GLU A 82 -16.22 4.24 -23.33
N LEU A 83 -14.99 4.38 -22.81
CA LEU A 83 -14.69 4.20 -21.40
C LEU A 83 -14.97 5.45 -20.55
N ALA A 84 -15.26 6.60 -21.19
CA ALA A 84 -15.52 7.83 -20.46
C ALA A 84 -16.72 7.69 -19.52
N GLY A 85 -16.52 8.02 -18.23
CA GLY A 85 -17.50 7.85 -17.17
C GLY A 85 -17.68 6.42 -16.67
N SER A 86 -16.88 5.47 -17.15
CA SER A 86 -16.84 4.12 -16.58
C SER A 86 -16.12 4.11 -15.22
N THR A 87 -16.36 3.06 -14.43
CA THR A 87 -15.71 2.88 -13.13
C THR A 87 -14.91 1.60 -13.10
N VAL A 88 -13.76 1.63 -12.41
CA VAL A 88 -13.02 0.41 -12.07
C VAL A 88 -13.67 -0.24 -10.86
N SER A 89 -13.89 -1.56 -10.92
CA SER A 89 -14.42 -2.34 -9.80
C SER A 89 -13.28 -3.10 -9.13
N ALA A 90 -13.05 -2.85 -7.85
CA ALA A 90 -12.14 -3.65 -7.02
C ALA A 90 -12.92 -4.57 -6.08
N GLN A 91 -12.34 -5.74 -5.78
CA GLN A 91 -12.87 -6.67 -4.77
C GLN A 91 -12.06 -6.65 -3.47
N VAL A 92 -10.99 -5.85 -3.44
CA VAL A 92 -10.09 -5.75 -2.30
C VAL A 92 -9.84 -4.30 -1.97
N ALA A 93 -9.96 -3.95 -0.71
CA ALA A 93 -9.47 -2.67 -0.19
C ALA A 93 -8.14 -2.87 0.53
N VAL A 94 -7.15 -2.04 0.20
CA VAL A 94 -5.94 -1.86 0.98
C VAL A 94 -6.10 -0.59 1.79
N LEU A 95 -6.08 -0.70 3.12
CA LEU A 95 -6.29 0.45 3.99
C LEU A 95 -5.10 1.40 3.92
N HIS A 96 -5.39 2.67 3.63
CA HIS A 96 -4.45 3.76 3.56
C HIS A 96 -4.92 4.93 4.44
N ASP A 97 -4.10 5.29 5.42
CA ASP A 97 -4.36 6.36 6.36
C ASP A 97 -3.14 7.30 6.44
N PRO A 98 -3.26 8.57 6.00
CA PRO A 98 -2.22 9.56 6.15
C PRO A 98 -1.78 9.81 7.60
N ASP A 99 -2.68 9.69 8.57
CA ASP A 99 -2.34 9.89 9.98
C ASP A 99 -1.49 8.72 10.50
N ALA A 100 -1.79 7.49 10.07
CA ALA A 100 -0.94 6.34 10.35
C ALA A 100 0.44 6.46 9.67
N TRP A 101 0.51 7.04 8.46
CA TRP A 101 1.78 7.35 7.81
C TRP A 101 2.61 8.32 8.66
N TRP A 102 2.01 9.43 9.09
CA TRP A 102 2.70 10.43 9.92
C TRP A 102 3.11 9.88 11.28
N ALA A 103 2.27 9.04 11.91
CA ALA A 103 2.59 8.39 13.17
C ALA A 103 3.85 7.51 13.07
N LEU A 104 4.08 6.88 11.92
CA LEU A 104 5.27 6.09 11.64
C LEU A 104 6.51 6.92 11.24
N GLY A 105 6.35 8.23 11.04
CA GLY A 105 7.45 9.16 10.77
C GLY A 105 8.10 9.78 12.02
N VAL A 106 7.66 9.40 13.22
CA VAL A 106 8.15 9.97 14.48
C VAL A 106 9.51 9.38 14.87
N ASP A 107 10.43 10.23 15.31
CA ASP A 107 11.72 9.80 15.87
C ASP A 107 11.52 8.98 17.15
N GLY A 108 12.27 7.89 17.30
CA GLY A 108 12.26 7.06 18.51
C GLY A 108 11.34 5.84 18.45
N LEU A 109 10.76 5.52 17.30
CA LEU A 109 10.11 4.24 17.07
C LEU A 109 11.09 3.06 17.28
N PRO A 110 10.60 1.86 17.66
CA PRO A 110 11.45 0.70 17.91
C PRO A 110 12.32 0.27 16.71
N SER A 111 11.94 0.62 15.49
CA SER A 111 12.75 0.43 14.29
C SER A 111 12.39 1.42 13.19
N THR A 112 13.42 1.95 12.52
CA THR A 112 13.27 2.78 11.30
C THR A 112 12.91 1.96 10.06
N GLU A 113 12.91 0.63 10.14
CA GLU A 113 12.50 -0.27 9.06
C GLU A 113 10.98 -0.54 9.06
N LEU A 114 10.27 -0.05 10.09
CA LEU A 114 8.81 0.02 10.10
C LEU A 114 8.36 1.20 9.25
N ASP A 115 8.32 1.00 7.94
CA ASP A 115 7.95 2.01 6.95
C ASP A 115 6.57 1.71 6.33
N TYR A 116 5.64 2.65 6.49
CA TYR A 116 4.26 2.50 6.05
C TYR A 116 4.13 2.40 4.53
N HIS A 117 4.84 3.24 3.79
CA HIS A 117 4.80 3.23 2.33
C HIS A 117 5.38 1.95 1.75
N SER A 118 6.46 1.41 2.34
CA SER A 118 7.00 0.11 1.97
C SER A 118 6.01 -1.02 2.26
N ALA A 119 5.30 -0.98 3.39
CA ALA A 119 4.27 -1.97 3.71
C ALA A 119 3.10 -1.93 2.71
N LEU A 120 2.60 -0.73 2.36
CA LEU A 120 1.60 -0.52 1.31
C LEU A 120 2.09 -1.01 -0.05
N GLY A 121 3.31 -0.63 -0.43
CA GLY A 121 3.92 -1.00 -1.71
C GLY A 121 4.08 -2.50 -1.87
N ARG A 122 4.58 -3.20 -0.83
CA ARG A 122 4.68 -4.68 -0.83
C ARG A 122 3.32 -5.34 -0.91
N THR A 123 2.33 -4.83 -0.18
CA THR A 123 0.96 -5.36 -0.17
C THR A 123 0.30 -5.21 -1.54
N HIS A 124 0.34 -3.99 -2.11
CA HIS A 124 -0.16 -3.75 -3.45
C HIS A 124 0.60 -4.59 -4.49
N ARG A 125 1.92 -4.74 -4.36
CA ARG A 125 2.70 -5.56 -5.30
C ARG A 125 2.27 -7.02 -5.27
N ALA A 126 2.08 -7.61 -4.11
CA ALA A 126 1.63 -8.99 -3.98
C ALA A 126 0.25 -9.21 -4.62
N LEU A 127 -0.69 -8.29 -4.39
CA LEU A 127 -2.04 -8.34 -4.99
C LEU A 127 -1.99 -8.12 -6.51
N TRP A 128 -1.15 -7.19 -6.97
CA TRP A 128 -0.94 -6.94 -8.40
C TRP A 128 -0.34 -8.15 -9.12
N ASP A 129 0.67 -8.80 -8.53
CA ASP A 129 1.28 -10.02 -9.08
C ASP A 129 0.29 -11.18 -9.13
N ALA A 130 -0.68 -11.20 -8.22
CA ALA A 130 -1.82 -12.13 -8.24
C ALA A 130 -2.94 -11.72 -9.23
N GLY A 131 -2.79 -10.62 -9.97
CA GLY A 131 -3.79 -10.14 -10.92
C GLY A 131 -5.03 -9.50 -10.26
N VAL A 132 -4.93 -9.11 -8.99
CA VAL A 132 -6.03 -8.54 -8.22
C VAL A 132 -6.03 -7.02 -8.32
N THR A 133 -7.16 -6.45 -8.76
CA THR A 133 -7.40 -5.00 -8.72
C THR A 133 -7.89 -4.60 -7.33
N VAL A 134 -7.30 -3.53 -6.80
CA VAL A 134 -7.52 -3.05 -5.44
C VAL A 134 -7.93 -1.59 -5.45
N ASP A 135 -8.72 -1.21 -4.45
CA ASP A 135 -8.90 0.18 -4.06
C ASP A 135 -8.03 0.50 -2.84
N PHE A 136 -7.53 1.73 -2.76
CA PHE A 136 -6.99 2.27 -1.51
C PHE A 136 -8.11 2.99 -0.78
N ALA A 137 -8.41 2.56 0.45
CA ALA A 137 -9.53 3.09 1.23
C ALA A 137 -9.04 3.63 2.57
N HIS A 138 -9.61 4.76 3.00
CA HIS A 138 -9.43 5.20 4.38
C HIS A 138 -10.14 4.22 5.33
N PRO A 139 -9.58 3.90 6.52
CA PRO A 139 -10.20 2.96 7.47
C PRO A 139 -11.61 3.37 7.92
N GLU A 140 -11.95 4.66 7.84
CA GLU A 140 -13.29 5.17 8.18
C GLU A 140 -14.30 5.08 7.02
N HIS A 141 -13.87 4.84 5.77
CA HIS A 141 -14.79 4.67 4.64
C HIS A 141 -15.68 3.43 4.79
N GLU A 142 -16.76 3.34 4.02
CA GLU A 142 -17.56 2.11 3.95
C GLU A 142 -16.75 0.99 3.28
N LEU A 143 -16.69 -0.17 3.96
CA LEU A 143 -15.85 -1.31 3.57
C LEU A 143 -16.65 -2.58 3.27
N ASN A 144 -17.96 -2.59 3.56
CA ASN A 144 -18.83 -3.77 3.50
C ASN A 144 -19.01 -4.33 2.08
N HIS A 145 -18.73 -3.55 1.03
CA HIS A 145 -18.77 -4.02 -0.36
C HIS A 145 -17.50 -4.75 -0.80
N TYR A 146 -16.41 -4.73 -0.01
CA TYR A 146 -15.21 -5.49 -0.30
C TYR A 146 -15.25 -6.86 0.38
N PRO A 147 -15.12 -7.96 -0.37
CA PRO A 147 -14.90 -9.29 0.22
C PRO A 147 -13.64 -9.40 1.08
N LEU A 148 -12.60 -8.63 0.76
CA LEU A 148 -11.32 -8.60 1.47
C LEU A 148 -10.87 -7.17 1.76
N VAL A 149 -10.48 -6.93 3.02
CA VAL A 149 -9.81 -5.72 3.46
C VAL A 149 -8.42 -6.11 3.98
N VAL A 150 -7.40 -5.36 3.60
CA VAL A 150 -6.02 -5.55 4.05
C VAL A 150 -5.56 -4.31 4.81
N ALA A 151 -5.08 -4.48 6.04
CA ALA A 151 -4.52 -3.44 6.89
C ALA A 151 -2.99 -3.61 7.02
N PRO A 152 -2.19 -2.98 6.14
CA PRO A 152 -0.74 -3.08 6.19
C PRO A 152 -0.15 -2.10 7.21
N ALA A 153 0.43 -2.60 8.30
CA ALA A 153 1.13 -1.80 9.32
C ALA A 153 0.36 -0.54 9.75
N LEU A 154 -0.94 -0.69 10.00
CA LEU A 154 -1.85 0.42 10.34
C LEU A 154 -1.64 0.82 11.81
N PHE A 155 -0.49 1.44 12.09
CA PHE A 155 0.08 1.64 13.43
C PHE A 155 -0.81 2.46 14.36
N LEU A 156 -1.35 3.55 13.83
CA LEU A 156 -2.35 4.38 14.48
C LEU A 156 -3.74 3.83 14.14
N LEU A 157 -4.54 3.57 15.17
CA LEU A 157 -5.90 3.05 15.02
C LEU A 157 -6.76 3.53 16.18
N SER A 158 -7.80 4.32 15.89
CA SER A 158 -8.78 4.70 16.91
C SER A 158 -9.64 3.49 17.32
N ASP A 159 -10.20 3.53 18.53
CA ASP A 159 -11.12 2.49 19.00
C ASP A 159 -12.35 2.36 18.08
N ALA A 160 -12.81 3.47 17.50
CA ALA A 160 -13.94 3.50 16.58
C ALA A 160 -13.64 2.74 15.27
N VAL A 161 -12.44 2.92 14.71
CA VAL A 161 -12.01 2.16 13.52
C VAL A 161 -11.78 0.69 13.88
N ALA A 162 -11.16 0.39 15.03
CA ALA A 162 -10.99 -0.98 15.48
C ALA A 162 -12.34 -1.71 15.60
N GLU A 163 -13.35 -1.06 16.18
CA GLU A 163 -14.71 -1.59 16.28
C GLU A 163 -15.39 -1.73 14.91
N LYS A 164 -15.16 -0.79 13.98
CA LYS A 164 -15.64 -0.91 12.59
C LYS A 164 -15.06 -2.15 11.90
N LEU A 165 -13.75 -2.39 12.02
CA LEU A 165 -13.10 -3.57 11.45
C LEU A 165 -13.59 -4.87 12.09
N ARG A 166 -13.82 -4.87 13.40
CA ARG A 166 -14.43 -6.02 14.10
C ARG A 166 -15.82 -6.33 13.56
N ARG A 167 -16.66 -5.31 13.33
CA ARG A 167 -18.00 -5.48 12.74
C ARG A 167 -17.93 -5.97 11.30
N TYR A 168 -17.06 -5.39 10.48
CA TYR A 168 -16.83 -5.84 9.10
C TYR A 168 -16.53 -7.35 9.02
N VAL A 169 -15.69 -7.87 9.94
CA VAL A 169 -15.43 -9.32 10.04
C VAL A 169 -16.66 -10.09 10.51
N ALA A 170 -17.39 -9.58 11.50
CA ALA A 170 -18.61 -10.21 12.01
C ALA A 170 -19.72 -10.30 10.95
N ASP A 171 -19.76 -9.34 10.03
CA ASP A 171 -20.72 -9.28 8.92
C ASP A 171 -20.30 -10.14 7.72
N GLY A 172 -19.23 -10.94 7.85
CA GLY A 172 -18.76 -11.91 6.85
C GLY A 172 -17.59 -11.45 5.98
N GLY A 173 -17.05 -10.25 6.23
CA GLY A 173 -15.86 -9.74 5.54
C GLY A 173 -14.59 -10.49 5.94
N THR A 174 -13.65 -10.65 5.01
CA THR A 174 -12.30 -11.16 5.32
C THR A 174 -11.36 -9.99 5.61
N LEU A 175 -10.67 -10.02 6.74
CA LEU A 175 -9.68 -9.02 7.13
C LEU A 175 -8.29 -9.64 7.26
N LEU A 176 -7.30 -9.08 6.55
CA LEU A 176 -5.89 -9.41 6.70
C LEU A 176 -5.17 -8.25 7.39
N VAL A 177 -4.62 -8.48 8.59
CA VAL A 177 -3.89 -7.45 9.34
C VAL A 177 -2.42 -7.83 9.40
N GLN A 178 -1.54 -6.90 9.03
CA GLN A 178 -0.09 -7.07 9.17
C GLN A 178 0.38 -6.60 10.55
N HIS A 179 1.60 -6.99 10.89
CA HIS A 179 2.32 -6.59 12.10
C HIS A 179 2.25 -5.09 12.37
N ALA A 180 2.48 -4.69 13.63
CA ALA A 180 2.51 -3.31 14.08
C ALA A 180 1.23 -2.50 13.80
N SER A 181 0.08 -3.14 13.63
CA SER A 181 -1.20 -2.46 13.47
C SER A 181 -1.87 -2.21 14.82
N GLY A 182 -2.53 -1.08 15.01
CA GLY A 182 -3.31 -0.74 16.20
C GLY A 182 -2.51 -0.68 17.50
N TYR A 183 -1.30 -0.14 17.43
CA TYR A 183 -0.42 0.02 18.60
C TYR A 183 -0.76 1.27 19.40
N VAL A 184 -1.20 2.33 18.72
CA VAL A 184 -1.53 3.62 19.35
C VAL A 184 -2.89 4.14 18.88
N ASP A 185 -3.51 4.98 19.71
CA ASP A 185 -4.73 5.72 19.39
C ASP A 185 -4.44 6.96 18.52
N GLU A 186 -5.48 7.72 18.17
CA GLU A 186 -5.39 8.95 17.37
C GLU A 186 -4.59 10.09 18.03
N ARG A 187 -4.20 9.92 19.29
CA ARG A 187 -3.37 10.86 20.07
C ARG A 187 -1.97 10.33 20.32
N LEU A 188 -1.58 9.22 19.67
CA LEU A 188 -0.33 8.50 19.88
C LEU A 188 -0.16 7.91 21.29
N HIS A 189 -1.25 7.72 22.03
CA HIS A 189 -1.18 6.95 23.27
C HIS A 189 -1.20 5.46 22.96
N ALA A 190 -0.36 4.68 23.64
CA ALA A 190 -0.34 3.24 23.49
C ALA A 190 -1.67 2.61 23.90
N HIS A 191 -2.17 1.71 23.07
CA HIS A 191 -3.28 0.83 23.44
C HIS A 191 -2.82 -0.13 24.54
N LEU A 192 -3.43 -0.02 25.71
CA LEU A 192 -3.06 -0.83 26.88
C LEU A 192 -3.78 -2.19 26.87
N GLY A 193 -3.19 -3.16 27.58
CA GLY A 193 -3.76 -4.51 27.69
C GLY A 193 -3.28 -5.49 26.62
N GLY A 194 -2.34 -5.10 25.76
CA GLY A 194 -1.73 -5.92 24.70
C GLY A 194 -2.32 -5.58 23.32
N TYR A 195 -1.47 -5.56 22.30
CA TYR A 195 -1.82 -5.09 20.95
C TYR A 195 -2.52 -6.17 20.11
N PRO A 196 -3.25 -5.80 19.04
CA PRO A 196 -3.69 -4.43 18.70
C PRO A 196 -4.75 -3.91 19.68
N ALA A 197 -5.32 -2.73 19.40
CA ALA A 197 -6.52 -2.19 20.06
C ALA A 197 -7.58 -3.29 20.31
N ALA A 198 -8.24 -3.25 21.46
CA ALA A 198 -9.02 -4.37 21.97
C ALA A 198 -10.07 -4.93 21.00
N PRO A 199 -10.87 -4.11 20.28
CA PRO A 199 -11.84 -4.65 19.32
C PRO A 199 -11.19 -5.43 18.17
N LEU A 200 -10.05 -4.95 17.67
CA LEU A 200 -9.31 -5.62 16.59
C LEU A 200 -8.63 -6.90 17.11
N ARG A 201 -8.12 -6.86 18.35
CA ARG A 201 -7.53 -8.02 19.03
C ARG A 201 -8.54 -9.16 19.13
N GLU A 202 -9.75 -8.86 19.56
CA GLU A 202 -10.87 -9.81 19.61
C GLU A 202 -11.21 -10.34 18.21
N ALA A 203 -11.31 -9.47 17.21
CA ALA A 203 -11.60 -9.87 15.83
C ALA A 203 -10.59 -10.91 15.33
N LEU A 204 -9.30 -10.66 15.59
CA LEU A 204 -8.19 -11.50 15.16
C LEU A 204 -7.96 -12.72 16.05
N GLY A 205 -8.51 -12.77 17.26
CA GLY A 205 -8.34 -13.91 18.18
C GLY A 205 -6.88 -14.11 18.60
N ILE A 206 -6.12 -13.03 18.78
CA ILE A 206 -4.70 -13.04 19.19
C ILE A 206 -4.47 -12.00 20.27
N ARG A 207 -3.30 -12.00 20.91
CA ARG A 207 -2.83 -10.91 21.75
C ARG A 207 -1.32 -10.78 21.62
N VAL A 208 -0.84 -9.63 21.15
CA VAL A 208 0.58 -9.30 21.09
C VAL A 208 1.02 -8.72 22.44
N GLU A 209 2.04 -9.34 23.03
CA GLU A 209 2.56 -8.97 24.35
C GLU A 209 3.85 -8.15 24.24
N GLU A 210 4.62 -8.35 23.18
CA GLU A 210 5.91 -7.69 22.97
C GLU A 210 6.18 -7.51 21.47
N TYR A 211 6.55 -6.30 21.06
CA TYR A 211 7.16 -6.09 19.76
C TYR A 211 8.65 -6.42 19.80
N ARG A 212 9.15 -7.07 18.76
CA ARG A 212 10.54 -7.51 18.63
C ARG A 212 11.06 -7.16 17.23
N PRO A 213 11.46 -5.91 17.01
CA PRO A 213 12.13 -5.55 15.77
C PRO A 213 13.36 -6.43 15.56
N LEU A 214 13.58 -6.85 14.32
CA LEU A 214 14.74 -7.66 13.98
C LEU A 214 15.97 -6.75 13.88
N ARG A 215 17.16 -7.32 14.08
CA ARG A 215 18.40 -6.58 13.79
C ARG A 215 18.49 -6.29 12.31
N ARG A 216 19.25 -5.25 11.94
CA ARG A 216 19.52 -4.94 10.53
C ARG A 216 20.05 -6.18 9.81
N SER A 217 19.45 -6.49 8.66
CA SER A 217 19.78 -7.65 7.83
C SER A 217 19.51 -9.03 8.46
N GLU A 218 18.93 -9.09 9.66
CA GLU A 218 18.47 -10.34 10.25
C GLU A 218 17.27 -10.86 9.49
N ARG A 219 17.22 -12.19 9.33
CA ARG A 219 16.11 -12.89 8.70
C ARG A 219 15.65 -13.99 9.63
N ILE A 220 14.35 -14.07 9.86
CA ILE A 220 13.74 -15.15 10.63
C ILE A 220 12.91 -16.03 9.70
N THR A 221 13.25 -17.31 9.63
CA THR A 221 12.49 -18.30 8.86
C THR A 221 11.26 -18.74 9.66
N LEU A 222 10.13 -18.91 8.98
CA LEU A 222 8.90 -19.47 9.55
C LEU A 222 8.79 -20.96 9.21
N SER A 223 7.90 -21.67 9.89
CA SER A 223 7.70 -23.12 9.72
C SER A 223 7.23 -23.52 8.33
N ASP A 224 6.67 -22.59 7.55
CA ASP A 224 6.26 -22.77 6.16
C ASP A 224 7.38 -22.44 5.14
N GLY A 225 8.57 -22.10 5.62
CA GLY A 225 9.74 -21.73 4.81
C GLY A 225 9.79 -20.26 4.39
N THR A 226 8.75 -19.45 4.67
CA THR A 226 8.77 -18.01 4.42
C THR A 226 9.70 -17.28 5.40
N GLN A 227 9.99 -16.00 5.16
CA GLN A 227 10.94 -15.22 5.96
C GLN A 227 10.40 -13.84 6.35
N GLY A 228 10.64 -13.45 7.60
CA GLY A 228 10.52 -12.06 8.09
C GLY A 228 11.89 -11.38 8.14
N THR A 229 11.95 -10.07 7.88
CA THR A 229 13.24 -9.34 7.73
C THR A 229 13.34 -8.00 8.46
N ALA A 230 12.28 -7.55 9.15
CA ALA A 230 12.26 -6.23 9.80
C ALA A 230 11.57 -6.24 11.18
N TRP A 231 10.51 -7.04 11.32
CA TRP A 231 9.66 -7.03 12.51
C TRP A 231 9.25 -8.45 12.90
N SER A 232 9.17 -8.69 14.20
CA SER A 232 8.57 -9.88 14.80
C SER A 232 7.83 -9.50 16.06
N GLU A 233 6.91 -10.35 16.50
CA GLU A 233 6.05 -10.08 17.65
C GLU A 233 5.96 -11.33 18.52
N SER A 234 6.07 -11.15 19.83
CA SER A 234 5.66 -12.18 20.79
C SER A 234 4.16 -12.07 20.96
N LEU A 235 3.43 -13.04 20.40
CA LEU A 235 1.99 -13.09 20.47
C LEU A 235 1.50 -14.45 20.94
N ARG A 236 0.32 -14.46 21.55
CA ARG A 236 -0.42 -15.67 21.89
C ARG A 236 -1.75 -15.67 21.17
N THR A 237 -2.31 -16.85 20.92
CA THR A 237 -3.66 -16.97 20.39
C THR A 237 -4.69 -16.88 21.52
N GLU A 238 -5.81 -16.22 21.24
CA GLU A 238 -7.01 -16.12 22.06
C GLU A 238 -8.22 -16.63 21.25
N GLY A 239 -8.04 -17.77 20.56
CA GLY A 239 -9.05 -18.40 19.69
C GLY A 239 -8.61 -18.58 18.25
N ALA A 240 -7.56 -17.88 17.79
CA ALA A 240 -7.02 -18.07 16.46
C ALA A 240 -6.26 -19.40 16.31
N GLU A 241 -6.33 -19.97 15.10
CA GLU A 241 -5.47 -21.05 14.63
C GLU A 241 -4.11 -20.50 14.23
N THR A 242 -3.04 -21.22 14.57
CA THR A 242 -1.68 -20.87 14.11
C THR A 242 -1.37 -21.59 12.81
N LEU A 243 -1.09 -20.83 11.75
CA LEU A 243 -0.76 -21.36 10.42
C LEU A 243 0.76 -21.50 10.20
N ALA A 244 1.54 -20.60 10.79
CA ALA A 244 2.99 -20.68 10.78
C ALA A 244 3.58 -20.17 12.10
N THR A 245 4.68 -20.78 12.53
CA THR A 245 5.40 -20.42 13.76
C THR A 245 6.81 -19.92 13.44
N TYR A 246 7.38 -19.14 14.36
CA TYR A 246 8.81 -18.84 14.33
C TYR A 246 9.64 -20.11 14.58
N THR A 247 10.80 -20.22 13.93
CA THR A 247 11.64 -21.44 13.98
C THR A 247 12.93 -21.29 14.78
N HIS A 248 13.28 -20.07 15.22
CA HIS A 248 14.54 -19.78 15.89
C HIS A 248 14.37 -18.71 16.99
N GLY A 249 15.34 -18.68 17.91
CA GLY A 249 15.41 -17.67 18.96
C GLY A 249 14.33 -17.83 20.03
N MET A 250 14.06 -16.75 20.77
CA MET A 250 13.11 -16.75 21.88
C MET A 250 11.67 -17.06 21.45
N LEU A 251 11.31 -16.72 20.21
CA LEU A 251 9.98 -16.93 19.66
C LEU A 251 9.75 -18.36 19.12
N THR A 252 10.72 -19.27 19.22
CA THR A 252 10.62 -20.62 18.64
C THR A 252 9.33 -21.32 19.07
N GLY A 253 8.52 -21.76 18.10
CA GLY A 253 7.23 -22.40 18.34
C GLY A 253 6.06 -21.44 18.61
N SER A 254 6.33 -20.15 18.82
CA SER A 254 5.30 -19.13 18.97
C SER A 254 4.66 -18.79 17.61
N PRO A 255 3.38 -18.38 17.58
CA PRO A 255 2.69 -18.04 16.34
C PRO A 255 3.29 -16.84 15.62
N ALA A 256 3.40 -16.92 14.29
CA ALA A 256 3.86 -15.85 13.41
C ALA A 256 2.81 -15.46 12.35
N LEU A 257 2.03 -16.45 11.90
CA LEU A 257 0.85 -16.26 11.04
C LEU A 257 -0.32 -16.98 11.66
N THR A 258 -1.45 -16.29 11.80
CA THR A 258 -2.66 -16.85 12.43
C THR A 258 -3.89 -16.62 11.56
N ARG A 259 -4.92 -17.43 11.79
CA ARG A 259 -6.24 -17.29 11.18
C ARG A 259 -7.30 -17.47 12.24
N HIS A 260 -8.27 -16.57 12.28
CA HIS A 260 -9.42 -16.70 13.16
C HIS A 260 -10.70 -16.76 12.33
N SER A 261 -11.35 -17.91 12.35
CA SER A 261 -12.63 -18.11 11.67
C SER A 261 -13.74 -17.92 12.70
N ARG A 262 -14.48 -16.81 12.61
CA ARG A 262 -15.71 -16.65 13.39
C ARG A 262 -16.83 -17.38 12.64
N CYS A 263 -17.30 -18.50 13.19
CA CYS A 263 -18.54 -19.11 12.69
C CYS A 263 -19.68 -18.12 12.98
N ALA A 264 -20.46 -17.80 11.95
CA ALA A 264 -21.74 -17.13 12.09
C ALA A 264 -22.77 -18.08 12.72
#